data_AF-D6M379-F1
#
_entry.id   AF-D6M379-F1
#
_cell.length_a   1.000
_cell.length_b   1.000
_cell.length_c   1.000
_cell.angle_alpha   90.00
_cell.angle_beta   90.00
_cell.angle_gamma   90.00
#
_symmetry.space_group_name_H-M   'P 1'
#
loop_
_entity.id
_entity.type
_entity.pdbx_description
1 polymer ?
#
loop_
_entity_poly.entity_id
_entity_poly.type
_entity_poly.pdbx_seq_one_letter_code
_entity_poly.pdbx_strand_id
1 'polypeptide(L)'
;MQARASGLHADGTSFVTGWYDLSARDGAAVHGALLPSHARQNVLRRAWDVYASSHDNDGRPLGTRGELTAAYLSRLATQRLERAGAGGPGAELRRIQVRARSTPVPPPAWSDEKFSLRPAYRTLGWSEAQR
;
A
#
# COMPACT_ATOMS: atom_id res chain seq x y z
N MET A 1 -5.20 1.16 0.66
CA MET A 1 -3.72 1.08 0.75
C MET A 1 -3.12 2.00 -0.28
N GLN A 2 -2.10 2.75 0.12
CA GLN A 2 -1.41 3.69 -0.76
C GLN A 2 0.10 3.42 -0.73
N ALA A 3 0.79 3.72 -1.83
CA ALA A 3 2.24 3.60 -1.90
C ALA A 3 2.84 4.75 -2.69
N ARG A 4 4.10 5.08 -2.40
CA ARG A 4 4.93 5.98 -3.20
C ARG A 4 6.31 5.36 -3.40
N ALA A 5 7.02 5.81 -4.42
CA ALA A 5 8.36 5.34 -4.72
C ALA A 5 9.37 6.49 -4.72
N SER A 6 10.62 6.15 -4.51
CA SER A 6 11.77 6.93 -4.93
C SER A 6 12.63 6.11 -5.87
N GLY A 7 13.37 6.78 -6.74
CA GLY A 7 14.07 6.12 -7.81
C GLY A 7 15.00 7.02 -8.59
N LEU A 8 15.50 6.50 -9.70
CA LEU A 8 16.35 7.20 -10.66
C LEU A 8 15.75 7.10 -12.06
N HIS A 9 15.92 8.14 -12.87
CA HIS A 9 15.72 8.05 -14.31
C HIS A 9 17.00 7.55 -15.00
N ALA A 10 16.93 7.26 -16.30
CA ALA A 10 18.06 6.79 -17.10
C ALA A 10 19.23 7.79 -17.15
N ASP A 11 18.96 9.08 -16.97
CA ASP A 11 19.96 10.16 -16.87
C ASP A 11 20.60 10.27 -15.46
N GLY A 12 20.19 9.41 -14.51
CA GLY A 12 20.63 9.44 -13.12
C GLY A 12 19.87 10.44 -12.24
N THR A 13 18.88 11.17 -12.76
CA THR A 13 18.09 12.14 -11.99
C THR A 13 17.19 11.41 -10.99
N SER A 14 17.35 11.72 -9.70
CA SER A 14 16.51 11.14 -8.65
C SER A 14 15.10 11.72 -8.61
N PHE A 15 14.14 10.91 -8.19
CA PHE A 15 12.75 11.36 -8.00
C PHE A 15 12.11 10.73 -6.77
N VAL A 16 11.05 11.37 -6.30
CA VAL A 16 10.10 10.82 -5.33
C VAL A 16 8.69 11.08 -5.84
N THR A 17 7.87 10.04 -5.92
CA THR A 17 6.49 10.18 -6.40
C THR A 17 5.56 10.72 -5.33
N GLY A 18 4.40 11.20 -5.76
CA GLY A 18 3.22 11.29 -4.90
C GLY A 18 2.71 9.91 -4.45
N TRP A 19 1.68 9.92 -3.60
CA TRP A 19 1.00 8.71 -3.15
C TRP A 19 0.02 8.19 -4.21
N TYR A 20 0.20 6.95 -4.64
CA TYR A 20 -0.73 6.21 -5.47
C TYR A 20 -1.72 5.46 -4.60
N ASP A 21 -3.02 5.59 -4.89
CA ASP A 21 -4.04 4.77 -4.25
C ASP A 21 -4.18 3.41 -4.93
N LEU A 22 -3.36 2.47 -4.46
CA LEU A 22 -3.28 1.13 -5.04
C LEU A 22 -4.60 0.36 -4.85
N SER A 23 -5.27 0.53 -3.72
CA SER A 23 -6.56 -0.15 -3.49
C SER A 23 -7.66 0.41 -4.39
N ALA A 24 -7.72 1.73 -4.58
CA ALA A 24 -8.69 2.32 -5.51
C ALA A 24 -8.43 1.86 -6.95
N ARG A 25 -7.16 1.78 -7.39
CA ARG A 25 -6.79 1.27 -8.71
C ARG A 25 -7.14 -0.20 -8.90
N ASP A 26 -6.91 -1.02 -7.87
CA ASP A 26 -7.30 -2.43 -7.88
C ASP A 26 -8.82 -2.60 -7.99
N GLY A 27 -9.60 -1.76 -7.32
CA GLY A 27 -11.06 -1.74 -7.45
C GLY A 27 -11.54 -1.24 -8.82
N ALA A 28 -10.90 -0.20 -9.38
CA ALA A 28 -11.24 0.30 -10.70
C ALA A 28 -11.04 -0.75 -11.81
N ALA A 29 -10.00 -1.58 -11.70
CA ALA A 29 -9.74 -2.68 -12.64
C ALA A 29 -10.79 -3.82 -12.59
N VAL A 30 -11.73 -3.78 -11.65
CA VAL A 30 -12.83 -4.75 -11.52
C VAL A 30 -14.08 -4.27 -12.24
N HIS A 31 -14.31 -2.95 -12.29
CA HIS A 31 -15.48 -2.39 -12.96
C HIS A 31 -15.42 -2.75 -14.47
N GLY A 32 -16.34 -3.62 -14.90
CA GLY A 32 -16.43 -4.10 -16.29
C GLY A 32 -15.68 -5.41 -16.59
N ALA A 33 -15.05 -6.05 -15.61
CA ALA A 33 -14.41 -7.35 -15.80
C ALA A 33 -15.44 -8.48 -15.90
N LEU A 34 -15.43 -9.26 -16.98
CA LEU A 34 -16.35 -10.40 -17.20
C LEU A 34 -16.16 -11.54 -16.18
N LEU A 35 -14.99 -11.63 -15.56
CA LEU A 35 -14.63 -12.62 -14.53
C LEU A 35 -13.88 -11.94 -13.36
N PRO A 36 -14.57 -11.22 -12.47
CA PRO A 36 -13.93 -10.50 -11.38
C PRO A 36 -13.41 -11.49 -10.31
N SER A 37 -12.09 -11.47 -10.05
CA SER A 37 -11.50 -12.23 -8.95
C SER A 37 -11.48 -11.41 -7.66
N HIS A 38 -12.32 -11.77 -6.69
CA HIS A 38 -12.29 -11.19 -5.34
C HIS A 38 -10.95 -11.42 -4.61
N ALA A 39 -10.25 -12.50 -4.95
CA ALA A 39 -8.92 -12.76 -4.41
C ALA A 39 -7.95 -11.64 -4.82
N ARG A 40 -7.86 -11.30 -6.13
CA ARG A 40 -6.97 -10.23 -6.64
C ARG A 40 -7.23 -8.87 -6.00
N GLN A 41 -8.49 -8.56 -5.70
CA GLN A 41 -8.92 -7.29 -5.08
C GLN A 41 -8.50 -7.19 -3.62
N ASN A 42 -8.56 -8.32 -2.91
CA ASN A 42 -8.27 -8.37 -1.48
C ASN A 42 -6.81 -8.66 -1.16
N VAL A 43 -5.97 -9.04 -2.13
CA VAL A 43 -4.56 -9.40 -1.86
C VAL A 43 -3.84 -8.27 -1.13
N LEU A 44 -3.95 -7.02 -1.59
CA LEU A 44 -3.22 -5.91 -0.99
C LEU A 44 -3.70 -5.60 0.44
N ARG A 45 -5.01 -5.69 0.68
CA ARG A 45 -5.59 -5.56 2.02
C ARG A 45 -5.12 -6.71 2.92
N ARG A 46 -5.16 -7.95 2.44
CA ARG A 46 -4.76 -9.12 3.23
C ARG A 46 -3.26 -9.13 3.53
N ALA A 47 -2.42 -8.68 2.59
CA ALA A 47 -1.00 -8.48 2.81
C ALA A 47 -0.74 -7.45 3.92
N TRP A 48 -1.48 -6.34 3.91
CA TRP A 48 -1.44 -5.35 4.98
C TRP A 48 -1.92 -5.90 6.32
N ASP A 49 -3.05 -6.61 6.36
CA ASP A 49 -3.63 -7.16 7.59
C ASP A 49 -2.62 -8.11 8.27
N VAL A 50 -1.97 -8.98 7.49
CA VAL A 50 -0.94 -9.88 7.98
C VAL A 50 0.28 -9.10 8.48
N TYR A 51 0.79 -8.12 7.70
CA TYR A 51 1.89 -7.26 8.13
C TYR A 51 1.57 -6.53 9.45
N ALA A 52 0.40 -5.92 9.54
CA ALA A 52 -0.04 -5.14 10.69
C ALA A 52 -0.18 -5.99 11.97
N SER A 53 -0.50 -7.28 11.82
CA SER A 53 -0.58 -8.25 12.92
C SER A 53 0.77 -8.79 13.38
N SER A 54 1.82 -8.65 12.55
CA SER A 54 3.16 -9.17 12.83
C SER A 54 4.21 -8.08 13.06
N HIS A 55 3.79 -6.82 13.19
CA HIS A 55 4.67 -5.69 13.46
C HIS A 55 4.06 -4.78 14.51
N ASP A 56 4.92 -4.18 15.34
CA ASP A 56 4.51 -3.10 16.24
C ASP A 56 4.07 -1.84 15.47
N ASN A 57 3.56 -0.84 16.17
CA ASN A 57 3.12 0.41 15.56
C ASN A 57 4.25 1.20 14.88
N ASP A 58 5.51 0.96 15.28
CA ASP A 58 6.71 1.55 14.69
C ASP A 58 7.21 0.76 13.46
N GLY A 59 6.55 -0.35 13.11
CA GLY A 59 6.89 -1.19 11.97
C GLY A 59 8.05 -2.16 12.24
N ARG A 60 8.38 -2.44 13.51
CA ARG A 60 9.37 -3.45 13.89
C ARG A 60 8.75 -4.85 13.87
N PRO A 61 9.45 -5.85 13.30
CA PRO A 61 8.91 -7.20 13.17
C PRO A 61 8.77 -7.87 14.53
N LEU A 62 7.63 -8.49 14.76
CA LEU A 62 7.38 -9.38 15.89
C LEU A 62 7.77 -10.81 15.47
N GLY A 63 9.03 -11.14 15.66
CA GLY A 63 9.61 -12.44 15.29
C GLY A 63 9.85 -12.61 13.78
N THR A 64 10.33 -13.79 13.39
CA THR A 64 10.78 -14.11 12.02
C THR A 64 9.68 -14.02 10.95
N ARG A 65 8.41 -14.14 11.33
CA ARG A 65 7.27 -13.95 10.41
C ARG A 65 7.12 -12.49 9.95
N GLY A 66 7.61 -11.53 10.73
CA GLY A 66 7.54 -10.11 10.39
C GLY A 66 8.33 -9.76 9.12
N GLU A 67 9.57 -10.23 9.01
CA GLU A 67 10.42 -9.91 7.85
C GLU A 67 9.84 -10.44 6.52
N LEU A 68 9.34 -11.68 6.52
CA LEU A 68 8.72 -12.29 5.35
C LEU A 68 7.47 -11.53 4.89
N THR A 69 6.65 -11.07 5.83
CA THR A 69 5.41 -10.36 5.54
C THR A 69 5.68 -8.92 5.08
N ALA A 70 6.73 -8.28 5.62
CA ALA A 70 7.24 -6.99 5.14
C ALA A 70 7.75 -7.09 3.69
N ALA A 71 8.56 -8.10 3.37
CA ALA A 71 9.04 -8.36 2.02
C ALA A 71 7.87 -8.60 1.06
N TYR A 72 6.92 -9.47 1.43
CA TYR A 72 5.75 -9.75 0.61
C TYR A 72 4.93 -8.49 0.29
N LEU A 73 4.64 -7.66 1.30
CA LEU A 73 3.94 -6.39 1.11
C LEU A 73 4.75 -5.44 0.21
N SER A 74 6.06 -5.35 0.41
CA SER A 74 6.95 -4.49 -0.37
C SER A 74 6.94 -4.88 -1.86
N ARG A 75 7.09 -6.18 -2.14
CA ARG A 75 7.06 -6.72 -3.50
C ARG A 75 5.74 -6.44 -4.21
N LEU A 76 4.62 -6.68 -3.53
CA LEU A 76 3.31 -6.43 -4.10
C LEU A 76 3.12 -4.93 -4.40
N ALA A 77 3.50 -4.04 -3.49
CA ALA A 77 3.40 -2.61 -3.70
C ALA A 77 4.30 -2.13 -4.86
N THR A 78 5.54 -2.65 -4.96
CA THR A 78 6.48 -2.36 -6.05
C THR A 78 5.87 -2.71 -7.41
N GLN A 79 5.38 -3.94 -7.57
CA GLN A 79 4.76 -4.40 -8.83
C GLN A 79 3.54 -3.54 -9.22
N ARG A 80 2.76 -3.05 -8.26
CA ARG A 80 1.60 -2.19 -8.54
C ARG A 80 2.02 -0.78 -8.94
N LEU A 81 3.07 -0.23 -8.34
CA LEU A 81 3.64 1.05 -8.71
C LEU A 81 4.25 1.01 -10.12
N GLU A 82 4.97 -0.06 -10.47
CA GLU A 82 5.50 -0.28 -11.82
C GLU A 82 4.37 -0.33 -12.86
N ARG A 83 3.30 -1.09 -12.61
CA ARG A 83 2.10 -1.11 -13.48
C ARG A 83 1.35 0.22 -13.55
N ALA A 84 1.52 1.08 -12.56
CA ALA A 84 0.95 2.43 -12.55
C ALA A 84 1.84 3.44 -13.30
N GLY A 85 3.04 3.05 -13.75
CA GLY A 85 4.00 3.96 -14.38
C GLY A 85 4.62 4.95 -13.39
N ALA A 86 4.78 4.54 -12.12
CA ALA A 86 5.34 5.41 -11.10
C ALA A 86 6.76 5.89 -11.48
N GLY A 87 6.95 7.21 -11.50
CA GLY A 87 8.21 7.84 -11.94
C GLY A 87 8.25 8.15 -13.44
N GLY A 88 7.33 7.63 -14.25
CA GLY A 88 7.28 7.88 -15.69
C GLY A 88 8.16 6.93 -16.52
N PRO A 89 8.27 7.15 -17.84
CA PRO A 89 9.00 6.27 -18.74
C PRO A 89 10.48 6.15 -18.38
N GLY A 90 11.00 4.91 -18.33
CA GLY A 90 12.39 4.65 -18.02
C GLY A 90 12.78 4.87 -16.55
N ALA A 91 11.82 5.14 -15.66
CA ALA A 91 12.07 5.28 -14.24
C ALA A 91 12.36 3.93 -13.58
N GLU A 92 13.43 3.88 -12.79
CA GLU A 92 13.79 2.75 -11.95
C GLU A 92 13.40 3.02 -10.50
N LEU A 93 12.47 2.22 -9.97
CA LEU A 93 12.10 2.29 -8.56
C LEU A 93 13.21 1.65 -7.70
N ARG A 94 13.71 2.40 -6.72
CA ARG A 94 14.77 1.96 -5.79
C ARG A 94 14.22 1.66 -4.40
N ARG A 95 13.40 2.57 -3.87
CA ARG A 95 12.76 2.39 -2.56
C ARG A 95 11.29 2.69 -2.67
N ILE A 96 10.51 2.10 -1.78
CA ILE A 96 9.08 2.37 -1.68
C ILE A 96 8.69 2.67 -0.24
N GLN A 97 7.57 3.37 -0.11
CA GLN A 97 6.92 3.58 1.17
C GLN A 97 5.44 3.24 1.03
N VAL A 98 4.90 2.52 2.00
CA VAL A 98 3.51 2.06 2.01
C VAL A 98 2.78 2.71 3.20
N ARG A 99 1.52 3.08 3.01
CA ARG A 99 0.64 3.49 4.09
C ARG A 99 -0.77 2.92 3.96
N ALA A 100 -1.40 2.63 5.09
CA ALA A 100 -2.84 2.45 5.16
C ALA A 100 -3.51 3.77 5.51
N ARG A 101 -4.63 4.04 4.83
CA ARG A 101 -5.59 5.08 5.21
C ARG A 101 -6.86 4.36 5.64
N SER A 102 -7.28 4.55 6.87
CA SER A 102 -8.52 4.00 7.41
C SER A 102 -9.45 5.16 7.74
N THR A 103 -10.67 5.12 7.22
CA THR A 103 -11.70 6.12 7.54
C THR A 103 -12.76 5.43 8.38
N PRO A 104 -13.00 5.87 9.63
CA PRO A 104 -14.06 5.31 10.45
C PRO A 104 -15.42 5.46 9.76
N VAL A 105 -16.25 4.42 9.84
CA VAL A 105 -17.64 4.46 9.36
C VAL A 105 -18.48 5.16 10.43
N PRO A 106 -19.34 6.13 10.10
CA PRO A 106 -20.20 6.78 11.08
C PRO A 106 -21.00 5.77 11.91
N PRO A 107 -21.20 6.03 13.22
CA PRO A 107 -22.01 5.17 14.04
C PRO A 107 -23.45 5.12 13.48
N PRO A 108 -24.16 3.99 13.67
CA PRO A 108 -25.55 3.90 13.27
C PRO A 108 -26.39 4.89 14.10
N ALA A 109 -27.54 5.32 13.58
CA ALA A 109 -28.36 6.39 14.17
C ALA A 109 -28.87 6.09 15.60
N TRP A 110 -28.83 4.83 16.03
CA TRP A 110 -29.23 4.40 17.38
C TRP A 110 -28.07 4.42 18.39
N SER A 111 -26.86 4.82 17.99
CA SER A 111 -25.68 4.89 18.85
C SER A 111 -25.25 6.34 19.10
N ASP A 112 -25.00 6.67 20.36
CA ASP A 112 -24.47 7.97 20.81
C ASP A 112 -22.93 8.05 20.79
N GLU A 113 -22.24 7.02 20.26
CA GLU A 113 -20.78 6.96 20.25
C GLU A 113 -20.17 8.11 19.43
N LYS A 114 -19.29 8.92 20.04
CA LYS A 114 -18.64 10.05 19.38
C LYS A 114 -17.16 9.75 19.15
N PHE A 115 -16.79 9.50 17.90
CA PHE A 115 -15.39 9.40 17.46
C PHE A 115 -15.12 10.29 16.26
N SER A 116 -13.84 10.61 16.06
CA SER A 116 -13.39 11.39 14.90
C SER A 116 -13.60 10.59 13.61
N LEU A 117 -14.33 11.16 12.65
CA LEU A 117 -14.48 10.60 11.30
C LEU A 117 -13.31 10.96 10.37
N ARG A 118 -12.27 11.64 10.89
CA ARG A 118 -11.09 11.99 10.10
C ARG A 118 -10.31 10.72 9.74
N PRO A 119 -9.81 10.59 8.49
CA PRO A 119 -8.98 9.46 8.11
C PRO A 119 -7.72 9.37 8.97
N ALA A 120 -7.45 8.19 9.52
CA ALA A 120 -6.20 7.87 10.19
C ALA A 120 -5.22 7.25 9.17
N TYR A 121 -3.93 7.50 9.37
CA TYR A 121 -2.87 6.95 8.53
C TYR A 121 -1.86 6.18 9.36
N ARG A 122 -1.55 4.95 8.94
CA ARG A 122 -0.38 4.20 9.42
C ARG A 122 0.62 4.10 8.27
N THR A 123 1.74 4.80 8.40
CA THR A 123 2.77 4.91 7.35
C THR A 123 3.99 4.12 7.77
N LEU A 124 4.46 3.22 6.91
CA LEU A 124 5.66 2.43 7.17
C LEU A 124 6.92 3.22 6.81
N GLY A 125 8.06 2.76 7.33
CA GLY A 125 9.38 3.24 6.87
C GLY A 125 9.62 2.95 5.38
N TRP A 126 10.64 3.59 4.82
CA TRP A 126 11.09 3.30 3.46
C TRP A 126 11.81 1.95 3.40
N SER A 127 11.35 1.06 2.53
CA SER A 127 11.98 -0.23 2.22
C SER A 127 12.54 -0.25 0.81
N GLU A 128 13.46 -1.15 0.52
CA GLU A 128 13.92 -1.41 -0.84
C GLU A 128 12.74 -1.88 -1.71
N ALA A 129 12.70 -1.39 -2.95
CA ALA A 129 11.78 -1.86 -3.96
C ALA A 129 12.16 -3.30 -4.34
N GLN A 130 11.20 -4.22 -4.30
CA GLN A 130 11.43 -5.64 -4.57
C GLN A 130 10.76 -6.03 -5.90
N ARG A 131 11.55 -6.52 -6.86
CA ARG A 131 11.04 -7.07 -8.15
C ARG A 131 10.65 -8.55 -8.00
#